data_AF-W1XWP8-F1
#
_entry.id   AF-W1XWP8-F1
#
_cell.length_a   1.000
_cell.length_b   1.000
_cell.length_c   1.000
_cell.angle_alpha   90.00
_cell.angle_beta   90.00
_cell.angle_gamma   90.00
#
_symmetry.space_group_name_H-M   'P 1'
#
loop_
_entity.id
_entity.type
_entity.pdbx_description
1 polymer ?
#
loop_
_entity_poly.entity_id
_entity_poly.type
_entity_poly.pdbx_seq_one_letter_code
_entity_poly.pdbx_strand_id
1 'polypeptide(L)' 'DADGLDAVIKDGQLPQGTDLLRISQNRIFEKDFLSNKAQVTVAPYKVVTSNQDLADIDLSKNYVLKTATGGYDGHGQKV' A
#
# COMPACT_ATOMS: atom_id res chain seq x y z
N ASP A 1 -14.74 -2.35 0.28
CA ASP A 1 -13.40 -2.32 -0.39
C ASP A 1 -13.52 -3.13 -1.68
N ALA A 2 -12.41 -3.50 -2.33
CA ALA A 2 -12.46 -4.29 -3.57
C ALA A 2 -13.28 -5.58 -3.43
N ASP A 3 -13.14 -6.29 -2.30
CA ASP A 3 -13.85 -7.56 -2.06
C ASP A 3 -15.37 -7.33 -1.88
N GLY A 4 -15.74 -6.24 -1.21
CA GLY A 4 -17.15 -5.84 -1.13
C GLY A 4 -17.79 -5.51 -2.48
N LEU A 5 -17.01 -5.01 -3.45
CA LEU A 5 -17.49 -4.82 -4.82
C LEU A 5 -17.61 -6.16 -5.55
N ASP A 6 -16.60 -7.01 -5.47
CA ASP A 6 -16.62 -8.34 -6.11
C ASP A 6 -17.85 -9.17 -5.68
N ALA A 7 -18.29 -9.02 -4.43
CA ALA A 7 -19.45 -9.73 -3.91
C ALA A 7 -20.80 -9.31 -4.54
N VAL A 8 -20.89 -8.13 -5.16
CA VAL A 8 -22.17 -7.55 -5.61
C VAL A 8 -22.21 -7.16 -7.09
N ILE A 9 -21.06 -6.98 -7.74
CA ILE A 9 -21.02 -6.61 -9.15
C ILE A 9 -21.40 -7.78 -10.05
N LYS A 10 -22.03 -7.47 -11.18
CA LYS A 10 -22.29 -8.39 -12.29
C LYS A 10 -21.46 -7.99 -13.50
N ASP A 11 -21.35 -8.90 -14.47
CA ASP A 11 -20.66 -8.66 -15.73
C ASP A 11 -21.14 -7.35 -16.40
N GLY A 12 -20.18 -6.52 -16.79
CA GLY A 12 -20.43 -5.23 -17.46
C GLY A 12 -20.85 -4.08 -16.54
N GLN A 13 -21.06 -4.29 -15.23
CA GLN A 13 -21.49 -3.22 -14.31
C GLN A 13 -20.35 -2.32 -13.83
N LEU A 14 -19.11 -2.83 -13.82
CA LEU A 14 -17.93 -2.09 -13.39
C LEU A 14 -16.82 -2.28 -14.44
N PRO A 15 -16.82 -1.48 -15.52
CA PRO A 15 -15.85 -1.65 -16.61
C PRO A 15 -14.39 -1.45 -16.16
N GLN A 16 -14.16 -0.73 -15.07
CA GLN A 16 -12.84 -0.57 -14.46
C GLN A 16 -12.33 -1.84 -13.76
N GLY A 17 -13.22 -2.76 -13.40
CA GLY A 17 -12.91 -3.88 -12.50
C GLY A 17 -12.49 -3.42 -11.10
N THR A 18 -11.99 -4.36 -10.29
CA THR A 18 -11.57 -4.11 -8.89
C THR A 18 -10.06 -4.20 -8.68
N ASP A 19 -9.29 -4.59 -9.69
CA ASP A 19 -7.84 -4.82 -9.57
C ASP A 19 -7.06 -3.58 -9.15
N LEU A 20 -7.30 -2.44 -9.83
CA LEU A 20 -6.62 -1.19 -9.49
C LEU A 20 -6.98 -0.73 -8.07
N LEU A 21 -8.24 -0.90 -7.66
CA LEU A 21 -8.67 -0.58 -6.31
C LEU A 21 -7.95 -1.47 -5.29
N ARG A 22 -7.89 -2.78 -5.53
CA ARG A 22 -7.21 -3.75 -4.66
C ARG A 22 -5.73 -3.43 -4.47
N ILE A 23 -5.05 -3.05 -5.56
CA ILE A 23 -3.63 -2.66 -5.52
C ILE A 23 -3.44 -1.36 -4.72
N SER A 24 -4.25 -0.33 -5.01
CA SER A 24 -4.07 1.01 -4.42
C SER A 24 -4.55 1.12 -2.97
N GLN A 25 -5.39 0.19 -2.49
CA GLN A 25 -5.85 0.17 -1.10
C GLN A 25 -4.77 -0.23 -0.08
N ASN A 26 -3.68 -0.87 -0.54
CA ASN A 26 -2.59 -1.30 0.32
C ASN A 26 -1.25 -0.74 -0.19
N ARG A 27 -0.59 0.09 0.62
CA ARG A 27 0.70 0.73 0.27
C ARG A 27 1.80 -0.25 -0.10
N ILE A 28 1.77 -1.47 0.44
CA ILE A 28 2.75 -2.51 0.10
C ILE A 28 2.52 -2.99 -1.33
N PHE A 29 1.26 -3.25 -1.71
CA PHE A 29 0.89 -3.68 -3.06
C PHE A 29 1.09 -2.55 -4.08
N GLU A 30 0.72 -1.31 -3.70
CA GLU A 30 0.98 -0.12 -4.50
C GLU A 30 2.49 0.03 -4.79
N LYS A 31 3.35 -0.08 -3.76
CA LYS A 31 4.80 0.03 -3.92
C LYS A 31 5.37 -1.07 -4.80
N ASP A 32 4.97 -2.33 -4.59
CA ASP A 32 5.38 -3.46 -5.42
C ASP A 32 4.95 -3.29 -6.88
N PHE A 33 3.70 -2.87 -7.11
CA PHE A 33 3.20 -2.60 -8.45
C PHE A 33 4.03 -1.51 -9.13
N LEU A 34 4.25 -0.37 -8.46
CA LEU A 34 5.00 0.74 -9.03
C LEU A 34 6.45 0.37 -9.32
N SER A 35 7.17 -0.25 -8.38
CA SER A 35 8.59 -0.54 -8.53
C SER A 35 8.87 -1.76 -9.41
N ASN A 36 8.13 -2.85 -9.21
CA ASN A 36 8.49 -4.15 -9.80
C ASN A 36 7.68 -4.46 -11.06
N LYS A 37 6.44 -3.98 -11.17
CA LYS A 37 5.61 -4.23 -12.37
C LYS A 37 5.69 -3.07 -13.36
N ALA A 38 5.47 -1.85 -12.88
CA ALA A 38 5.45 -0.64 -13.71
C ALA A 38 6.85 -0.04 -13.93
N GLN A 39 7.87 -0.51 -13.19
CA GLN A 39 9.26 -0.04 -13.32
C GLN A 39 9.42 1.47 -13.10
N VAL A 40 8.62 2.03 -12.19
CA VAL A 40 8.67 3.44 -11.78
C VAL A 40 9.53 3.57 -10.52
N THR A 41 10.38 4.59 -10.48
CA THR A 41 11.17 4.90 -9.29
C THR A 41 10.27 5.30 -8.12
N VAL A 42 10.45 4.65 -6.98
CA VAL A 42 9.75 4.98 -5.72
C VAL A 42 10.76 5.28 -4.62
N ALA A 43 10.35 6.06 -3.62
CA ALA A 43 11.15 6.23 -2.41
C ALA A 43 11.46 4.86 -1.77
N PRO A 44 12.71 4.59 -1.36
CA PRO A 44 13.10 3.35 -0.70
C PRO A 44 12.19 3.06 0.49
N TYR A 45 11.80 1.80 0.64
CA TYR A 45 10.86 1.39 1.68
C TYR A 45 11.25 0.01 2.23
N LYS A 46 10.82 -0.25 3.47
CA LYS A 46 10.88 -1.55 4.12
C LYS A 46 9.47 -1.91 4.58
N VAL A 47 9.04 -3.14 4.33
CA VAL A 47 7.78 -3.65 4.88
C VAL A 47 8.02 -3.98 6.36
N VAL A 48 7.15 -3.47 7.23
CA VAL A 48 7.21 -3.67 8.68
C VAL A 48 5.91 -4.36 9.08
N THR A 49 6.02 -5.59 9.57
CA THR A 49 4.90 -6.42 10.04
C THR A 49 4.94 -6.66 11.54
N SER A 50 6.10 -6.44 12.17
CA SER A 50 6.35 -6.63 13.58
C SER A 50 7.36 -5.62 14.12
N ASN A 51 7.48 -5.55 15.46
CA ASN A 51 8.49 -4.70 16.11
C ASN A 51 9.92 -5.16 15.79
N GLN A 52 10.12 -6.46 15.53
CA GLN A 52 11.42 -7.02 15.18
C GLN A 52 11.94 -6.45 13.84
N ASP A 53 11.05 -6.15 12.90
CA ASP A 53 11.44 -5.54 11.61
C ASP A 53 12.05 -4.14 11.78
N LEU A 54 11.83 -3.49 12.94
CA LEU A 54 12.36 -2.17 13.26
C LEU A 54 13.72 -2.22 13.98
N ALA A 55 14.14 -3.39 14.49
CA ALA A 55 15.32 -3.50 15.36
C ALA A 55 16.61 -3.01 14.70
N ASP A 56 16.76 -3.27 13.40
CA ASP A 56 17.97 -2.94 12.63
C ASP A 56 17.82 -1.69 11.75
N ILE A 57 16.84 -0.83 12.03
CA ILE A 57 16.68 0.42 11.28
C ILE A 57 17.75 1.43 11.72
N ASP A 58 18.44 2.01 10.75
CA ASP A 58 19.41 3.07 10.93
C ASP A 58 18.73 4.40 11.27
N LEU A 59 18.46 4.65 12.55
CA LEU A 59 17.77 5.84 13.04
C LEU A 59 18.55 7.16 12.86
N SER A 60 19.75 7.15 12.26
CA SER A 60 20.43 8.39 11.86
C SER A 60 19.77 9.07 10.66
N LYS A 61 18.91 8.34 9.94
CA LYS A 61 18.12 8.85 8.80
C LYS A 61 16.69 9.20 9.23
N ASN A 62 16.08 10.09 8.45
CA ASN A 62 14.66 10.40 8.61
C ASN A 62 13.80 9.35 7.91
N TYR A 63 12.81 8.82 8.60
CA TYR A 63 11.83 7.88 8.07
C TYR A 63 10.43 8.42 8.29
N VAL A 64 9.47 7.88 7.53
CA VAL A 64 8.05 8.05 7.82
C VAL A 64 7.44 6.66 7.88
N LEU A 65 6.99 6.25 9.07
CA LEU A 65 6.25 5.02 9.25
C LEU A 65 4.78 5.27 8.87
N LYS A 66 4.24 4.45 7.97
CA LYS A 66 2.86 4.56 7.49
C LYS A 66 2.15 3.23 7.64
N THR A 67 0.89 3.23 8.08
CA THR A 67 0.04 2.04 8.00
C THR A 67 -0.15 1.63 6.54
N ALA A 68 -0.16 0.33 6.28
CA ALA A 68 -0.30 -0.20 4.93
C ALA A 68 -1.69 0.09 4.34
N THR A 69 -2.73 0.10 5.18
CA THR A 69 -4.13 0.36 4.82
C THR A 69 -4.74 1.41 5.75
N GLY A 70 -5.88 1.97 5.35
CA GLY A 70 -6.72 2.83 6.20
C GLY A 70 -6.17 4.22 6.52
N GLY A 71 -4.97 4.58 6.07
CA GLY A 71 -4.40 5.91 6.27
C GLY A 71 -4.89 6.92 5.23
N TYR A 72 -5.32 8.10 5.69
CA TYR A 72 -5.82 9.22 4.88
C TYR A 72 -5.46 10.55 5.56
N ASP A 73 -5.25 11.63 4.81
CA ASP A 73 -4.97 12.98 5.36
C ASP A 73 -3.87 13.04 6.45
N GLY A 74 -2.84 12.20 6.32
CA GLY A 74 -1.78 12.08 7.33
C GLY A 74 -2.08 11.13 8.49
N HIS A 75 -3.33 10.67 8.67
CA HIS A 75 -3.67 9.63 9.63
C HIS A 75 -2.96 8.32 9.29
N GLY A 76 -2.60 7.57 10.34
CA GLY A 76 -1.80 6.36 10.20
C GLY A 76 -0.35 6.63 9.78
N GLN A 77 0.18 7.84 10.02
CA GLN A 77 1.58 8.18 9.72
C GLN A 77 2.29 8.74 10.95
N LYS A 78 3.57 8.40 11.10
CA LYS A 78 4.50 9.00 12.06
C LYS A 78 5.81 9.33 11.37
N VAL A 79 6.27 10.56 11.56
CA VAL A 79 7.55 11.09 11.11
C VAL A 79 8.50 11.07 12.30
#